data_AF-A0A433T399-F1
#
_entry.id   AF-A0A433T399-F1
#
_cell.length_a   1.000
_cell.length_b   1.000
_cell.length_c   1.000
_cell.angle_alpha   90.00
_cell.angle_beta   90.00
_cell.angle_gamma   90.00
#
_symmetry.space_group_name_H-M   'P 1'
#
loop_
_entity.id
_entity.type
_entity.pdbx_description
1 polymer ?
#
loop_
_entity_poly.entity_id
_entity_poly.type
_entity_poly.pdbx_seq_one_letter_code
_entity_poly.pdbx_strand_id
1 'polypeptide(L)'
;DYVIQLQFEQVSLLKDPHTRTCKERITVYDGPTSMYGVIGSFCDGTPEMVTASDEALIVFTPGTSQVNTSARIFTLKYRAVVERPHSGDTSHILRIGFGSFIGAIAFIVICSGVCR
;
A
#
# COMPACT_ATOMS: atom_id res chain seq x y z
N ASP A 1 -1.79 21.98 0.74
CA ASP A 1 -2.29 20.66 1.16
C ASP A 1 -1.47 19.60 0.46
N TYR A 2 -1.14 18.50 1.13
CA TYR A 2 -0.35 17.41 0.53
C TYR A 2 -1.22 16.18 0.39
N VAL A 3 -1.05 15.45 -0.70
CA VAL A 3 -1.61 14.12 -0.90
C VAL A 3 -0.51 13.08 -0.93
N ILE A 4 -0.83 11.86 -0.53
CA ILE A 4 0.08 10.73 -0.63
C ILE A 4 -0.27 9.95 -1.89
N GLN A 5 0.64 9.94 -2.86
CA GLN A 5 0.53 9.08 -4.03
C GLN A 5 1.32 7.80 -3.80
N LEU A 6 0.61 6.68 -3.87
CA LEU A 6 1.11 5.32 -3.73
C LEU A 6 1.17 4.69 -5.12
N GLN A 7 2.34 4.21 -5.51
CA GLN A 7 2.57 3.53 -6.78
C GLN A 7 3.03 2.09 -6.51
N PHE A 8 2.14 1.15 -6.76
CA PHE A 8 2.48 -0.27 -6.69
C PHE A 8 3.21 -0.66 -7.99
N GLU A 9 4.47 -1.02 -7.94
CA GLU A 9 5.23 -1.40 -9.14
C GLU A 9 5.04 -2.88 -9.49
N GLN A 10 4.85 -3.70 -8.47
CA GLN A 10 4.63 -5.12 -8.61
C GLN A 10 3.77 -5.58 -7.45
N VAL A 11 2.75 -6.38 -7.75
CA VAL A 11 1.97 -7.12 -6.74
C VAL A 11 1.78 -8.53 -7.25
N SER A 12 2.31 -9.50 -6.51
CA SER A 12 2.18 -10.92 -6.78
C SER A 12 1.97 -11.64 -5.45
N LEU A 13 0.73 -11.68 -5.00
CA LEU A 13 0.30 -12.36 -3.78
C LEU A 13 -0.46 -13.65 -4.13
N LEU A 14 -0.73 -14.47 -3.11
CA LEU A 14 -1.40 -15.74 -3.29
C LEU A 14 -2.84 -15.58 -3.82
N LYS A 15 -3.10 -16.24 -4.95
CA LYS A 15 -4.43 -16.41 -5.54
C LYS A 15 -4.74 -17.89 -5.78
N ASP A 16 -6.02 -18.20 -5.76
CA ASP A 16 -6.51 -19.49 -6.21
C ASP A 16 -6.38 -19.60 -7.74
N PRO A 17 -5.65 -20.60 -8.27
CA PRO A 17 -5.42 -20.70 -9.71
C PRO A 17 -6.70 -21.03 -10.51
N HIS A 18 -7.71 -21.62 -9.87
CA HIS A 18 -8.96 -22.00 -10.54
C HIS A 18 -10.00 -20.89 -10.43
N THR A 19 -10.19 -20.34 -9.24
CA THR A 19 -11.23 -19.33 -9.00
C THR A 19 -10.74 -17.90 -9.20
N ARG A 20 -9.42 -17.69 -9.34
CA ARG A 20 -8.76 -16.37 -9.36
C ARG A 20 -9.06 -15.52 -8.12
N THR A 21 -9.55 -16.15 -7.05
CA THR A 21 -9.86 -15.48 -5.79
C THR A 21 -8.58 -15.19 -5.02
N CYS A 22 -8.51 -13.97 -4.48
CA CYS A 22 -7.35 -13.54 -3.72
C CYS A 22 -7.40 -14.11 -2.32
N LYS A 23 -6.40 -14.93 -1.98
CA LYS A 23 -6.24 -15.49 -0.63
C LYS A 23 -5.45 -14.53 0.26
N GLU A 24 -4.52 -13.82 -0.35
CA GLU A 24 -3.79 -12.71 0.26
C GLU A 24 -4.22 -11.40 -0.36
N ARG A 25 -4.19 -10.32 0.43
CA ARG A 25 -4.56 -8.98 -0.05
C ARG A 25 -3.73 -7.88 0.59
N ILE A 26 -3.53 -6.81 -0.15
CA ILE A 26 -3.16 -5.50 0.38
C ILE A 26 -4.39 -4.62 0.27
N THR A 27 -4.78 -3.94 1.34
CA THR A 27 -5.88 -2.96 1.35
C THR A 27 -5.33 -1.61 1.77
N VAL A 28 -5.67 -0.57 1.03
CA VAL A 28 -5.27 0.81 1.28
C VAL A 28 -6.50 1.61 1.70
N TYR A 29 -6.40 2.29 2.84
CA TYR A 29 -7.44 3.17 3.38
C TYR A 29 -6.98 4.62 3.29
N ASP A 30 -7.92 5.52 2.99
CA ASP A 30 -7.72 6.97 2.92
C ASP A 30 -7.78 7.61 4.31
N GLY A 31 -6.84 7.25 5.16
CA GLY A 31 -6.71 7.78 6.51
C GLY A 31 -5.94 6.82 7.43
N PRO A 32 -5.76 7.18 8.71
CA PRO A 32 -4.91 6.45 9.65
C PRO A 32 -5.47 5.10 10.10
N THR A 33 -6.77 4.86 9.92
CA THR A 33 -7.45 3.68 10.46
C THR A 33 -8.30 2.97 9.42
N SER A 34 -8.67 1.72 9.71
CA SER A 34 -9.56 0.93 8.85
C SER A 34 -11.02 1.41 8.83
N MET A 35 -11.36 2.46 9.60
CA MET A 35 -12.69 3.08 9.57
C MET A 35 -12.84 4.07 8.40
N TYR A 36 -11.73 4.47 7.78
CA TYR A 36 -11.71 5.34 6.61
C TYR A 36 -12.06 4.55 5.33
N GLY A 37 -12.33 5.26 4.24
CA GLY A 37 -12.70 4.65 2.96
C GLY A 37 -11.56 3.84 2.34
N VAL A 38 -11.88 2.69 1.73
CA VAL A 38 -10.90 1.90 0.96
C VAL A 38 -10.68 2.56 -0.40
N ILE A 39 -9.44 2.91 -0.70
CA ILE A 39 -9.01 3.54 -1.96
C ILE A 39 -8.20 2.60 -2.87
N GLY A 40 -7.86 1.41 -2.39
CA GLY A 40 -7.21 0.39 -3.22
C GLY A 40 -7.23 -0.98 -2.56
N SER A 41 -7.31 -2.04 -3.36
CA SER A 41 -7.18 -3.40 -2.84
C SER A 41 -6.62 -4.38 -3.88
N PHE A 42 -5.48 -5.00 -3.56
CA PHE A 42 -4.60 -5.66 -4.52
C PHE A 42 -4.22 -7.07 -4.09
N CYS A 43 -3.91 -7.92 -5.07
CA CYS A 43 -3.48 -9.30 -4.85
C CYS A 43 -2.72 -9.91 -6.03
N ASP A 44 -3.00 -9.44 -7.24
CA ASP A 44 -2.05 -9.41 -8.35
C ASP A 44 -2.33 -8.14 -9.14
N GLY A 45 -1.51 -7.86 -10.14
CA GLY A 45 -1.85 -6.90 -11.17
C GLY A 45 -0.69 -6.01 -11.56
N THR A 46 -0.95 -5.25 -12.62
CA THR A 46 -0.08 -4.19 -13.13
C THR A 46 -0.19 -2.92 -12.28
N PRO A 47 0.79 -2.00 -12.39
CA PRO A 47 0.89 -0.85 -11.52
C PRO A 47 -0.36 0.03 -11.48
N GLU A 48 -0.90 0.25 -10.28
CA GLU A 48 -1.97 1.21 -10.04
C GLU A 48 -1.47 2.31 -9.11
N MET A 49 -1.80 3.55 -9.48
CA MET A 49 -1.56 4.72 -8.63
C MET A 49 -2.79 4.96 -7.78
N VAL A 50 -2.61 4.93 -6.46
CA VAL A 50 -3.64 5.26 -5.48
C VAL A 50 -3.25 6.57 -4.81
N THR A 51 -4.20 7.50 -4.65
CA THR A 51 -3.95 8.78 -3.98
C THR A 51 -4.77 8.83 -2.69
N ALA A 52 -4.10 9.06 -1.57
CA ALA A 52 -4.72 9.34 -0.28
C ALA A 52 -4.65 10.85 0.01
N SER A 53 -5.69 11.34 0.65
CA SER A 53 -5.97 12.75 0.90
C SER A 53 -4.98 13.39 1.87
N ASP A 54 -4.53 12.66 2.89
CA ASP A 54 -3.60 13.18 3.91
C ASP A 54 -2.78 12.06 4.57
N GLU A 55 -3.45 11.02 5.05
CA GLU A 55 -2.82 9.83 5.61
C GLU A 55 -3.27 8.59 4.87
N ALA A 56 -2.42 7.57 4.84
CA ALA A 56 -2.75 6.28 4.24
C ALA A 56 -2.41 5.15 5.18
N LEU A 57 -3.40 4.29 5.46
CA LEU A 57 -3.17 3.02 6.13
C LEU A 57 -3.12 1.91 5.08
N ILE A 58 -2.02 1.16 5.07
CA ILE A 58 -1.82 -0.01 4.21
C ILE A 58 -1.82 -1.26 5.08
N VAL A 59 -2.70 -2.19 4.75
CA VAL A 59 -2.93 -3.42 5.51
C VAL A 59 -2.65 -4.64 4.65
N PHE A 60 -1.72 -5.48 5.07
CA PHE A 60 -1.53 -6.80 4.47
C PHE A 60 -2.35 -7.84 5.22
N THR A 61 -3.26 -8.52 4.51
CA THR A 61 -4.05 -9.64 5.01
C THR A 61 -3.46 -10.96 4.47
N PRO A 62 -2.85 -11.79 5.33
CA PRO A 62 -2.31 -13.08 4.92
C PRO A 62 -3.43 -14.10 4.65
N GLY A 63 -3.17 -15.01 3.71
CA GLY A 63 -4.04 -16.16 3.47
C GLY A 63 -3.82 -17.29 4.49
N THR A 64 -4.80 -18.18 4.62
CA THR A 64 -4.78 -19.28 5.60
C THR A 64 -4.06 -20.55 5.12
N SER A 65 -3.59 -20.59 3.86
CA SER A 65 -3.07 -21.81 3.25
C SER A 65 -1.53 -21.87 3.26
N GLN A 66 -0.97 -22.92 3.88
CA GLN A 66 0.44 -23.33 3.76
C GLN A 66 0.69 -24.02 2.42
N VAL A 67 0.46 -23.34 1.30
CA VAL A 67 0.94 -23.86 0.02
C VAL A 67 2.37 -23.37 -0.16
N ASN A 68 3.29 -24.30 -0.45
CA ASN A 68 4.69 -24.04 -0.81
C ASN A 68 4.72 -23.02 -1.97
N THR A 69 4.92 -21.75 -1.65
CA THR A 69 4.62 -20.68 -2.59
C THR A 69 5.88 -20.12 -3.23
N SER A 70 5.80 -19.99 -4.55
CA SER A 70 6.40 -18.92 -5.35
C SER A 70 6.60 -17.63 -4.56
N ALA A 71 7.69 -16.91 -4.87
CA ALA A 71 8.05 -15.66 -4.22
C ALA A 71 6.85 -14.69 -4.16
N ARG A 72 6.31 -14.48 -2.96
CA ARG A 72 5.27 -13.50 -2.68
C ARG A 72 5.94 -12.14 -2.57
N ILE A 73 5.53 -11.19 -3.40
CA ILE A 73 6.18 -9.88 -3.43
C ILE A 73 5.16 -8.79 -3.70
N PHE A 74 5.35 -7.66 -3.02
CA PHE A 74 4.83 -6.39 -3.48
C PHE A 74 5.92 -5.34 -3.38
N THR A 75 5.95 -4.42 -4.33
CA THR A 75 6.83 -3.25 -4.30
C THR A 75 5.96 -2.02 -4.37
N LEU A 76 6.06 -1.19 -3.35
CA LEU A 76 5.34 0.07 -3.24
C LEU A 76 6.35 1.21 -3.18
N LYS A 77 6.13 2.21 -4.02
CA LYS A 77 6.73 3.54 -3.90
C LYS A 77 5.67 4.50 -3.44
N TYR A 78 6.05 5.48 -2.64
CA TYR A 78 5.16 6.56 -2.28
C TYR A 78 5.85 7.90 -2.45
N ARG A 79 5.04 8.93 -2.63
CA ARG A 79 5.47 10.32 -2.62
C ARG A 79 4.37 11.18 -1.99
N ALA A 80 4.76 12.03 -1.06
CA ALA A 80 3.92 13.16 -0.67
C ALA A 80 4.05 14.22 -1.76
N VAL A 81 2.94 14.62 -2.36
CA VAL A 81 2.89 15.65 -3.40
C VAL A 81 2.03 16.77 -2.87
N VAL A 82 2.47 18.00 -3.03
CA VAL A 82 1.59 19.13 -2.76
C VAL A 82 0.41 19.03 -3.73
N GLU A 83 -0.80 18.84 -3.19
CA GLU A 83 -2.03 19.02 -3.92
C GLU A 83 -2.05 20.48 -4.36
N ARG A 84 -1.79 20.73 -5.65
CA ARG A 84 -1.33 22.02 -6.18
C ARG A 84 -1.92 23.23 -5.44
N PRO A 85 -1.12 23.96 -4.67
CA PRO A 85 -1.31 25.38 -4.51
C PRO A 85 -0.64 26.06 -5.71
N HIS A 86 -1.07 27.27 -6.04
CA HIS A 86 -0.27 28.15 -6.88
C HIS A 86 1.21 28.15 -6.44
N SER A 87 2.10 27.62 -7.27
CA SER A 87 3.58 27.73 -7.23
C SER A 87 4.32 27.21 -5.97
N GLY A 88 5.38 26.42 -6.18
CA GLY A 88 6.46 26.24 -5.19
C GLY A 88 6.74 24.79 -4.82
N ASP A 89 7.62 24.17 -5.58
CA ASP A 89 8.07 22.78 -5.60
C ASP A 89 8.90 22.35 -4.36
N THR A 90 8.57 21.22 -3.71
CA THR A 90 9.51 20.37 -2.93
C THR A 90 9.04 18.91 -2.90
N SER A 91 9.91 17.96 -3.26
CA SER A 91 9.66 16.51 -3.15
C SER A 91 10.73 15.82 -2.32
N HIS A 92 10.34 15.00 -1.33
CA HIS A 92 11.24 14.15 -0.55
C HIS A 92 10.92 12.66 -0.79
N ILE A 93 11.95 11.84 -0.99
CA ILE A 93 11.85 10.39 -1.17
C ILE A 93 12.22 9.70 0.15
N LEU A 94 11.30 8.97 0.77
CA LEU A 94 11.58 8.15 1.95
C LEU A 94 11.48 6.66 1.58
N ARG A 95 12.57 5.92 1.82
CA ARG A 95 12.69 4.47 1.52
C ARG A 95 12.57 3.69 2.82
N ILE A 96 11.55 2.85 2.94
CA ILE A 96 11.38 1.91 4.07
C ILE A 96 11.46 0.49 3.50
N GLY A 97 12.41 -0.30 4.00
CA GLY A 97 12.52 -1.73 3.71
C GLY A 97 12.07 -2.53 4.95
N PHE A 98 11.24 -3.55 4.74
CA PHE A 98 10.85 -4.47 5.82
C PHE A 98 11.50 -5.85 5.62
N GLY A 99 12.13 -6.36 6.67
CA GLY A 99 12.62 -7.74 6.77
C GLY A 99 11.59 -8.66 7.45
N SER A 100 11.49 -9.88 6.93
CA SER A 100 10.61 -11.03 7.24
C SER A 100 9.66 -10.95 8.45
N PHE A 101 8.39 -11.28 8.19
CA PHE A 101 7.37 -11.54 9.20
C PHE A 101 6.98 -13.03 9.25
N ILE A 102 7.05 -13.63 10.43
CA ILE A 102 6.43 -14.92 10.74
C ILE A 102 5.07 -14.61 11.36
N GLY A 103 3.99 -14.82 10.60
CA GLY A 103 2.60 -14.75 11.04
C GLY A 103 2.15 -13.36 11.52
N ALA A 104 2.04 -12.36 10.63
CA ALA A 104 1.72 -11.00 11.06
C ALA A 104 0.82 -10.26 10.05
N ILE A 105 -0.31 -9.73 10.51
CA ILE A 105 -0.97 -8.62 9.82
C ILE A 105 -0.06 -7.40 10.02
N ALA A 106 0.47 -6.87 8.93
CA ALA A 106 1.32 -5.68 8.96
C ALA A 106 0.46 -4.46 8.60
N PHE A 107 0.56 -3.42 9.43
CA PHE A 107 -0.06 -2.12 9.23
C PHE A 107 1.04 -1.10 9.02
N ILE A 108 0.96 -0.34 7.94
CA ILE A 108 1.86 0.79 7.67
C ILE A 108 0.99 2.03 7.56
N VAL A 109 1.24 3.02 8.41
CA VAL A 109 0.64 4.34 8.31
C VAL A 109 1.66 5.27 7.66
N ILE A 110 1.26 5.96 6.61
CA ILE A 110 2.04 6.99 5.93
C ILE A 110 1.31 8.31 6.15
N CYS A 111 2.03 9.33 6.61
CA CYS A 111 1.49 10.67 6.81
C CYS A 111 2.10 11.64 5.80
N SER A 112 1.29 12.56 5.26
CA SER A 112 1.75 13.57 4.30
C SER A 112 2.57 14.69 4.96
N GLY A 113 2.43 14.87 6.28
CA GLY A 113 3.00 15.97 7.04
C GLY A 113 4.09 15.57 8.03
N VAL A 114 5.17 16.36 8.06
CA VAL A 114 6.04 16.50 9.23
C VAL A 114 5.14 16.82 10.43
N CYS A 115 5.21 16.02 11.51
CA CYS A 115 4.58 16.37 12.79
C CYS A 115 4.98 17.80 13.14
N ARG A 116 4.00 18.71 13.19
CA ARG A 116 4.23 20.10 13.59
C ARG A 116 3.81 20.29 15.03
#